data_AF-A0A3C1C070-F1
#
_entry.id   AF-A0A3C1C070-F1
#
_cell.length_a   1.000
_cell.length_b   1.000
_cell.length_c   1.000
_cell.angle_alpha   90.00
_cell.angle_beta   90.00
_cell.angle_gamma   90.00
#
_symmetry.space_group_name_H-M   'P 1'
#
loop_
_entity.id
_entity.type
_entity.pdbx_description
1 polymer ?
#
loop_
_entity_poly.entity_id
_entity_poly.type
_entity_poly.pdbx_seq_one_letter_code
_entity_poly.pdbx_strand_id
1 'polypeptide(L)'
;MTAAPKTNKSSSKPATKGRTGRKSTPEKTYVIKRKIPFPQTLPINLSSAKASKLREQLALFFTEAPNSVRVEPKPFLKWAGGKSSTLRQLEEYFPREITRFFEPFLGGGAVFFHLKHRFPLMKAFLRDSNKELINCYRIVRDRPVDLMLMLDYHAKAFKTKGATYFYEIRKQHDLADDLARAARTIFLNKTCFNGLWRVNARGEFNTPVGSNANPSLYDYENIRACSYALRDAQLEAEDFRQVTSMARRGDFIYFDPPYLPISAYSDFKRYTADQFREADQVELSQVFRELDAKGCYVVLSNSDHPRTREIYSGFPISIVSAPRFINCKPGGRGNVSELVITNACSKNLSLSKGSSTATHEFPETKYMGSKQRLLPFILKHISSLKFRSFLDAFSGSGCVG
;
A
#
# COMPACT_ATOMS: atom_id res chain seq x y z
N MET A 1 -35.06 -59.64 4.26
CA MET A 1 -36.38 -59.78 4.92
C MET A 1 -36.79 -58.38 5.39
N THR A 2 -37.50 -57.61 4.55
CA THR A 2 -38.98 -57.40 4.58
C THR A 2 -39.41 -56.78 5.93
N ALA A 3 -40.05 -55.61 6.02
CA ALA A 3 -41.16 -55.14 5.19
C ALA A 3 -41.41 -53.61 5.33
N ALA A 4 -41.96 -53.02 4.27
CA ALA A 4 -42.84 -51.84 4.30
C ALA A 4 -44.32 -52.34 4.33
N PRO A 5 -45.38 -51.54 4.04
CA PRO A 5 -45.72 -50.13 4.29
C PRO A 5 -47.16 -50.03 4.90
N LYS A 6 -47.70 -48.83 5.17
CA LYS A 6 -49.15 -48.56 5.05
C LYS A 6 -49.45 -47.17 4.50
N THR A 7 -50.37 -47.15 3.53
CA THR A 7 -50.84 -46.05 2.70
C THR A 7 -52.23 -45.54 3.13
N ASN A 8 -52.44 -44.23 2.95
CA ASN A 8 -53.63 -43.48 2.52
C ASN A 8 -55.06 -43.83 3.00
N LYS A 9 -55.82 -42.77 3.34
CA LYS A 9 -57.17 -42.53 2.80
C LYS A 9 -57.58 -41.05 2.84
N SER A 10 -58.43 -40.70 1.87
CA SER A 10 -58.79 -39.39 1.31
C SER A 10 -60.18 -38.88 1.73
N SER A 11 -60.56 -37.71 1.18
CA SER A 11 -61.90 -37.08 0.99
C SER A 11 -62.20 -35.91 1.96
N SER A 12 -62.86 -34.80 1.63
CA SER A 12 -63.51 -34.23 0.43
C SER A 12 -63.84 -32.72 0.69
N LYS A 13 -64.04 -31.92 -0.38
CA LYS A 13 -64.47 -30.49 -0.45
C LYS A 13 -66.00 -30.32 -0.18
N PRO A 14 -66.65 -29.14 0.06
CA PRO A 14 -66.55 -27.90 -0.75
C PRO A 14 -66.87 -26.48 -0.16
N ALA A 15 -66.56 -25.47 -0.98
CA ALA A 15 -66.97 -24.05 -1.17
C ALA A 15 -67.90 -23.26 -0.20
N THR A 16 -67.59 -21.97 0.06
CA THR A 16 -68.30 -20.75 -0.49
C THR A 16 -67.84 -19.42 0.15
N LYS A 17 -68.24 -18.31 -0.48
CA LYS A 17 -67.78 -16.90 -0.46
C LYS A 17 -68.00 -16.12 0.85
N GLY A 18 -67.15 -15.11 1.10
CA GLY A 18 -67.45 -13.98 2.00
C GLY A 18 -66.39 -12.87 1.91
N ARG A 19 -66.79 -11.69 1.40
CA ARG A 19 -65.95 -10.53 1.09
C ARG A 19 -66.26 -9.43 2.10
N THR A 20 -65.32 -9.02 2.96
CA THR A 20 -65.45 -7.77 3.76
C THR A 20 -64.11 -7.07 4.00
N GLY A 21 -64.01 -5.83 3.51
CA GLY A 21 -63.42 -4.69 4.22
C GLY A 21 -61.91 -4.66 4.48
N ARG A 22 -61.10 -4.34 3.47
CA ARG A 22 -59.74 -3.81 3.66
C ARG A 22 -59.84 -2.32 4.00
N LYS A 23 -59.76 -1.94 5.28
CA LYS A 23 -59.54 -0.53 5.67
C LYS A 23 -58.10 -0.16 5.30
N SER A 24 -57.94 0.69 4.30
CA SER A 24 -56.68 1.33 3.93
C SER A 24 -56.28 2.32 5.02
N THR A 25 -55.21 2.01 5.75
CA THR A 25 -54.48 2.99 6.54
C THR A 25 -53.73 3.92 5.59
N PRO A 26 -53.74 5.25 5.81
CA PRO A 26 -53.09 6.18 4.90
C PRO A 26 -51.56 6.00 4.97
N GLU A 27 -50.95 5.77 3.81
CA GLU A 27 -49.51 5.88 3.62
C GLU A 27 -49.06 7.26 4.11
N LYS A 28 -48.32 7.29 5.22
CA LYS A 28 -47.55 8.48 5.59
C LYS A 28 -46.43 8.60 4.57
N THR A 29 -46.68 9.38 3.52
CA THR A 29 -45.65 9.82 2.57
C THR A 29 -44.69 10.72 3.34
N TYR A 30 -43.56 10.15 3.79
CA TYR A 30 -42.46 10.95 4.29
C TYR A 30 -41.81 11.65 3.10
N VAL A 31 -42.25 12.88 2.84
CA VAL A 31 -41.55 13.78 1.94
C VAL A 31 -40.22 14.13 2.60
N ILE A 32 -39.14 13.49 2.16
CA ILE A 32 -37.77 13.88 2.53
C ILE A 32 -37.47 15.21 1.83
N LYS A 33 -37.91 16.31 2.42
CA LYS A 33 -37.39 17.64 2.12
C LYS A 33 -36.14 17.86 2.97
N ARG A 34 -34.98 17.70 2.33
CA ARG A 34 -33.80 18.60 2.40
C ARG A 34 -32.62 17.97 1.64
N LYS A 35 -32.50 18.27 0.35
CA LYS A 35 -31.19 18.38 -0.29
C LYS A 35 -30.51 19.59 0.38
N ILE A 36 -29.60 19.35 1.30
CA ILE A 36 -28.60 20.37 1.63
C ILE A 36 -27.52 20.22 0.55
N PRO A 37 -27.37 21.16 -0.39
CA PRO A 37 -26.22 21.13 -1.29
C PRO A 37 -24.98 21.31 -0.43
N PHE A 38 -24.14 20.27 -0.33
CA PHE A 38 -22.76 20.47 0.07
C PHE A 38 -22.10 21.21 -1.11
N PRO A 39 -21.32 22.27 -0.86
CA PRO A 39 -20.73 23.00 -1.95
C PRO A 39 -19.80 22.03 -2.70
N GLN A 40 -20.01 21.93 -4.02
CA GLN A 40 -19.14 21.17 -4.92
C GLN A 40 -17.73 21.80 -5.03
N THR A 41 -17.51 22.86 -4.27
CA THR A 41 -16.29 23.63 -4.07
C THR A 41 -16.03 23.76 -2.57
N LEU A 42 -14.78 24.00 -2.17
CA LEU A 42 -14.38 24.20 -0.78
C LEU A 42 -15.43 25.03 0.00
N PRO A 43 -15.91 24.59 1.18
CA PRO A 43 -16.79 25.40 2.04
C PRO A 43 -16.06 26.60 2.67
N ILE A 44 -14.78 26.76 2.38
CA ILE A 44 -14.08 28.02 2.53
C ILE A 44 -14.64 28.93 1.44
N ASN A 45 -15.26 30.05 1.82
CA ASN A 45 -15.42 31.16 0.90
C ASN A 45 -13.99 31.57 0.49
N LEU A 46 -13.48 30.97 -0.58
CA LEU A 46 -12.10 31.06 -1.09
C LEU A 46 -11.74 32.49 -1.52
N SER A 47 -12.73 33.37 -1.58
CA SER A 47 -12.58 34.81 -1.76
C SER A 47 -12.22 35.56 -0.47
N SER A 48 -12.25 34.91 0.70
CA SER A 48 -11.89 35.57 1.95
C SER A 48 -10.37 35.79 2.03
N ALA A 49 -9.96 37.01 2.40
CA ALA A 49 -8.55 37.38 2.53
C ALA A 49 -7.73 36.42 3.40
N LYS A 50 -8.37 35.80 4.41
CA LYS A 50 -7.73 34.81 5.29
C LYS A 50 -7.37 33.50 4.58
N ALA A 51 -8.21 33.03 3.67
CA ALA A 51 -7.94 31.84 2.86
C ALA A 51 -6.85 32.11 1.82
N SER A 52 -6.87 33.29 1.17
CA SER A 52 -5.80 33.71 0.26
C SER A 52 -4.45 33.75 0.98
N LYS A 53 -4.39 34.38 2.15
CA LYS A 53 -3.17 34.46 2.95
C LYS A 53 -2.63 33.10 3.37
N LEU A 54 -3.49 32.18 3.80
CA LEU A 54 -3.07 30.81 4.16
C LEU A 54 -2.57 30.04 2.92
N ARG A 55 -3.23 30.22 1.77
CA ARG A 55 -2.80 29.63 0.50
C ARG A 55 -1.45 30.15 0.06
N GLU A 56 -1.22 31.47 0.12
CA GLU A 56 0.07 32.10 -0.15
C GLU A 56 1.16 31.58 0.79
N GLN A 57 0.87 31.49 2.09
CA GLN A 57 1.79 30.94 3.08
C GLN A 57 2.17 29.49 2.76
N LEU A 58 1.19 28.62 2.47
CA LEU A 58 1.45 27.23 2.12
C LEU A 58 2.18 27.11 0.78
N ALA A 59 1.81 27.92 -0.22
CA ALA A 59 2.41 27.91 -1.55
C ALA A 59 3.89 28.32 -1.54
N LEU A 60 4.29 29.24 -0.65
CA LEU A 60 5.67 29.71 -0.52
C LEU A 60 6.67 28.56 -0.23
N PHE A 61 6.22 27.53 0.47
CA PHE A 61 7.06 26.37 0.73
C PHE A 61 7.17 25.41 -0.47
N PHE A 62 6.25 25.49 -1.45
CA PHE A 62 6.35 24.72 -2.70
C PHE A 62 7.17 25.44 -3.77
N THR A 63 7.44 26.75 -3.62
CA THR A 63 8.22 27.54 -4.58
C THR A 63 9.72 27.41 -4.41
N GLU A 64 10.21 27.03 -3.23
CA GLU A 64 11.64 26.77 -3.00
C GLU A 64 11.97 25.31 -3.34
N ALA A 65 12.91 25.10 -4.26
CA ALA A 65 13.58 23.81 -4.41
C ALA A 65 14.15 23.43 -3.03
N PRO A 66 13.89 22.21 -2.51
CA PRO A 66 14.24 21.88 -1.14
C PRO A 66 15.75 22.01 -0.94
N ASN A 67 16.16 23.06 -0.22
CA ASN A 67 17.54 23.23 0.23
C ASN A 67 17.86 22.14 1.28
N SER A 68 18.84 21.31 0.91
CA SER A 68 19.77 20.55 1.77
C SER A 68 19.32 19.43 2.72
N VAL A 69 18.03 19.08 2.88
CA VAL A 69 17.66 17.76 3.46
C VAL A 69 16.45 17.19 2.73
N ARG A 70 16.68 16.20 1.85
CA ARG A 70 15.60 15.48 1.17
C ARG A 70 14.88 14.60 2.21
N VAL A 71 13.79 15.10 2.79
CA VAL A 71 12.86 14.25 3.55
C VAL A 71 12.45 13.10 2.63
N GLU A 72 12.78 11.86 3.03
CA GLU A 72 12.35 10.67 2.29
C GLU A 72 10.82 10.64 2.33
N PRO A 73 10.14 10.72 1.17
CA PRO A 73 8.69 10.67 1.13
C PRO A 73 8.21 9.32 1.65
N LYS A 74 7.07 9.31 2.35
CA LYS A 74 6.47 8.10 2.91
C LYS A 74 5.01 8.00 2.47
N PRO A 75 4.45 6.77 2.45
CA PRO A 75 3.02 6.57 2.21
C PRO A 75 2.14 7.51 3.04
N PHE A 76 1.37 8.38 2.37
CA PHE A 76 0.46 9.31 3.05
C PHE A 76 -0.88 8.66 3.42
N LEU A 77 -1.22 7.52 2.80
CA LEU A 77 -2.39 6.70 3.13
C LEU A 77 -1.98 5.44 3.91
N LYS A 78 -2.84 5.02 4.85
CA LYS A 78 -2.75 3.66 5.41
C LYS A 78 -3.35 2.71 4.39
N TRP A 79 -2.55 1.77 3.89
CA TRP A 79 -3.00 0.82 2.87
C TRP A 79 -2.70 -0.61 3.32
N ALA A 80 -3.63 -1.52 3.06
CA ALA A 80 -3.41 -2.94 3.31
C ALA A 80 -2.24 -3.43 2.45
N GLY A 81 -1.36 -4.26 3.02
CA GLY A 81 -0.19 -4.78 2.32
C GLY A 81 1.01 -3.81 2.25
N GLY A 82 0.94 -2.64 2.88
CA GLY A 82 2.02 -1.64 2.83
C GLY A 82 3.41 -2.21 3.19
N LYS A 83 4.36 -2.07 2.27
CA LYS A 83 5.69 -2.71 2.33
C LYS A 83 6.73 -2.00 3.20
N SER A 84 6.38 -0.89 3.84
CA SER A 84 7.34 -0.07 4.59
C SER A 84 8.16 -0.84 5.63
N SER A 85 7.60 -1.87 6.29
CA SER A 85 8.33 -2.71 7.24
C SER A 85 9.28 -3.73 6.58
N THR A 86 8.98 -4.14 5.35
CA THR A 86 9.72 -5.18 4.61
C THR A 86 10.67 -4.59 3.58
N LEU A 87 10.61 -3.27 3.32
CA LEU A 87 11.43 -2.57 2.32
C LEU A 87 12.92 -2.92 2.40
N ARG A 88 13.52 -2.90 3.58
CA ARG A 88 14.96 -3.22 3.75
C ARG A 88 15.33 -4.63 3.29
N GLN A 89 14.41 -5.60 3.47
CA GLN A 89 14.62 -6.97 2.99
C GLN A 89 14.39 -7.06 1.48
N LEU A 90 13.41 -6.33 0.95
CA LEU A 90 13.12 -6.29 -0.50
C LEU A 90 14.22 -5.62 -1.32
N GLU A 91 14.88 -4.63 -0.74
CA GLU A 91 15.95 -3.84 -1.37
C GLU A 91 17.11 -4.70 -1.87
N GLU A 92 17.38 -5.84 -1.24
CA GLU A 92 18.41 -6.80 -1.64
C GLU A 92 18.14 -7.45 -3.01
N TYR A 93 16.88 -7.47 -3.44
CA TYR A 93 16.43 -8.06 -4.71
C TYR A 93 16.24 -7.02 -5.81
N PHE A 94 16.42 -5.73 -5.51
CA PHE A 94 16.24 -4.66 -6.49
C PHE A 94 17.51 -4.44 -7.33
N PRO A 95 17.38 -4.05 -8.61
CA PRO A 95 18.52 -3.65 -9.42
C PRO A 95 19.31 -2.49 -8.79
N ARG A 96 20.63 -2.46 -9.01
CA ARG A 96 21.50 -1.39 -8.49
C ARG A 96 21.28 -0.04 -9.18
N GLU A 97 20.80 -0.08 -10.42
CA GLU A 97 20.50 1.10 -11.24
C GLU A 97 19.09 0.93 -11.80
N ILE A 98 18.27 1.97 -11.68
CA ILE A 98 16.89 1.96 -12.15
C ILE A 98 16.63 3.26 -12.90
N THR A 99 16.37 3.15 -14.20
CA THR A 99 16.02 4.30 -15.05
C THR A 99 14.51 4.46 -15.20
N ARG A 100 13.80 3.33 -15.39
CA ARG A 100 12.34 3.27 -15.55
C ARG A 100 11.80 2.21 -14.59
N PHE A 101 10.83 2.61 -13.79
CA PHE A 101 10.22 1.78 -12.76
C PHE A 101 8.72 1.68 -12.95
N PHE A 102 8.18 0.47 -12.87
CA PHE A 102 6.77 0.18 -12.95
C PHE A 102 6.29 -0.44 -11.64
N GLU A 103 5.20 0.09 -11.10
CA GLU A 103 4.51 -0.49 -9.95
C GLU A 103 3.04 -0.67 -10.31
N PRO A 104 2.65 -1.84 -10.87
CA PRO A 104 1.28 -2.06 -11.36
C PRO A 104 0.23 -2.25 -10.26
N PHE A 105 0.69 -2.44 -9.02
CA PHE A 105 -0.12 -2.51 -7.80
C PHE A 105 0.40 -1.50 -6.79
N LEU A 106 0.20 -0.21 -7.06
CA LEU A 106 0.78 0.89 -6.29
C LEU A 106 0.42 0.82 -4.80
N GLY A 107 -0.86 0.62 -4.47
CA GLY A 107 -1.34 0.67 -3.09
C GLY A 107 -0.83 1.89 -2.30
N GLY A 108 -0.10 1.63 -1.21
CA GLY A 108 0.50 2.69 -0.37
C GLY A 108 1.74 3.37 -0.97
N GLY A 109 2.32 2.85 -2.06
CA GLY A 109 3.46 3.45 -2.76
C GLY A 109 4.78 3.40 -1.99
N ALA A 110 4.91 2.48 -1.03
CA ALA A 110 6.10 2.38 -0.18
C ALA A 110 7.37 2.10 -0.99
N VAL A 111 7.29 1.21 -1.99
CA VAL A 111 8.42 0.86 -2.86
C VAL A 111 8.76 2.03 -3.78
N PHE A 112 7.78 2.60 -4.48
CA PHE A 112 7.97 3.81 -5.26
C PHE A 112 8.69 4.92 -4.50
N PHE A 113 8.19 5.33 -3.33
CA PHE A 113 8.75 6.47 -2.61
C PHE A 113 10.20 6.23 -2.16
N HIS A 114 10.49 5.02 -1.70
CA HIS A 114 11.84 4.60 -1.33
C HIS A 114 12.80 4.63 -2.53
N LEU A 115 12.38 4.06 -3.67
CA LEU A 115 13.18 4.04 -4.89
C LEU A 115 13.37 5.43 -5.50
N LYS A 116 12.34 6.28 -5.49
CA LYS A 116 12.44 7.66 -5.99
C LYS A 116 13.39 8.50 -5.15
N HIS A 117 13.49 8.22 -3.85
CA HIS A 117 14.49 8.85 -2.99
C HIS A 117 15.93 8.42 -3.35
N ARG A 118 16.17 7.11 -3.55
CA ARG A 118 17.48 6.58 -3.98
C ARG A 118 17.86 6.95 -5.41
N PHE A 119 16.89 6.98 -6.31
CA PHE A 119 17.05 7.24 -7.74
C PHE A 119 16.19 8.42 -8.18
N PRO A 120 16.59 9.68 -7.87
CA PRO A 120 15.78 10.86 -8.12
C PRO A 120 15.39 11.08 -9.59
N LEU A 121 16.24 10.62 -10.52
CA LEU A 121 16.02 10.74 -11.96
C LEU A 121 15.21 9.58 -12.56
N MET A 122 14.82 8.59 -11.74
CA MET A 122 14.01 7.45 -12.16
C MET A 122 12.63 7.92 -12.61
N LYS A 123 12.24 7.52 -13.82
CA LYS A 123 10.86 7.70 -14.31
C LYS A 123 9.97 6.60 -13.75
N ALA A 124 8.85 6.99 -13.14
CA ALA A 124 7.94 6.07 -12.49
C ALA A 124 6.61 5.94 -13.24
N PHE A 125 6.16 4.71 -13.45
CA PHE A 125 4.89 4.33 -14.05
C PHE A 125 4.07 3.59 -13.01
N LEU A 126 3.21 4.34 -12.33
CA LEU A 126 2.47 3.90 -11.16
C LEU A 126 1.02 3.62 -11.57
N ARG A 127 0.54 2.40 -11.30
CA ARG A 127 -0.82 1.97 -11.65
C ARG A 127 -1.48 1.30 -10.45
N ASP A 128 -2.79 1.38 -10.42
CA ASP A 128 -3.64 0.62 -9.50
C ASP A 128 -5.05 0.58 -10.10
N SER A 129 -5.79 -0.50 -9.90
CA SER A 129 -7.18 -0.58 -10.37
C SER A 129 -8.11 0.37 -9.59
N ASN A 130 -7.70 0.81 -8.39
CA ASN A 130 -8.48 1.71 -7.56
C ASN A 130 -8.37 3.17 -8.02
N LYS A 131 -9.42 3.63 -8.72
CA LYS A 131 -9.55 5.02 -9.22
C LYS A 131 -9.48 6.07 -8.11
N GLU A 132 -10.03 5.81 -6.92
CA GLU A 132 -9.97 6.74 -5.79
C GLU A 132 -8.54 6.89 -5.25
N LEU A 133 -7.78 5.79 -5.24
CA LEU A 133 -6.38 5.80 -4.84
C LEU A 133 -5.54 6.64 -5.81
N ILE A 134 -5.62 6.35 -7.10
CA ILE A 134 -4.87 7.08 -8.13
C ILE A 134 -5.25 8.56 -8.14
N ASN A 135 -6.53 8.89 -7.93
CA ASN A 135 -6.96 10.28 -7.76
C ASN A 135 -6.27 10.96 -6.57
N CYS A 136 -6.13 10.28 -5.42
CA CYS A 136 -5.40 10.84 -4.28
C CYS A 136 -3.94 11.19 -4.63
N TYR A 137 -3.23 10.29 -5.32
CA TYR A 137 -1.85 10.57 -5.75
C TYR A 137 -1.76 11.74 -6.72
N ARG A 138 -2.69 11.84 -7.70
CA ARG A 138 -2.76 12.97 -8.64
C ARG A 138 -3.00 14.29 -7.91
N ILE A 139 -3.93 14.33 -6.96
CA ILE A 139 -4.20 15.54 -6.18
C ILE A 139 -3.02 15.92 -5.25
N VAL A 140 -2.33 14.95 -4.64
CA VAL A 140 -1.10 15.23 -3.88
C VAL A 140 0.01 15.79 -4.78
N ARG A 141 0.13 15.28 -6.03
CA ARG A 141 1.08 15.80 -7.01
C ARG A 141 0.72 17.23 -7.45
N ASP A 142 -0.52 17.44 -7.86
CA ASP A 142 -0.92 18.60 -8.67
C ASP A 142 -1.53 19.75 -7.84
N ARG A 143 -2.19 19.44 -6.72
CA ARG A 143 -2.93 20.40 -5.88
C ARG A 143 -2.71 20.19 -4.37
N PRO A 144 -1.46 20.01 -3.88
CA PRO A 144 -1.19 19.67 -2.48
C PRO A 144 -1.69 20.73 -1.50
N VAL A 145 -1.58 22.02 -1.84
CA VAL A 145 -2.02 23.13 -0.98
C VAL A 145 -3.54 23.12 -0.82
N ASP A 146 -4.29 23.03 -1.92
CA ASP A 146 -5.75 22.99 -1.87
C ASP A 146 -6.25 21.76 -1.11
N LEU A 147 -5.54 20.62 -1.23
CA LEU A 147 -5.81 19.40 -0.47
C LEU A 147 -5.65 19.62 1.03
N MET A 148 -4.52 20.19 1.47
CA MET A 148 -4.28 20.45 2.90
C MET A 148 -5.35 21.36 3.50
N LEU A 149 -5.75 22.41 2.79
CA LEU A 149 -6.85 23.29 3.21
C LEU A 149 -8.19 22.54 3.39
N MET A 150 -8.50 21.62 2.46
CA MET A 150 -9.71 20.81 2.56
C MET A 150 -9.64 19.80 3.71
N LEU A 151 -8.46 19.21 3.95
CA LEU A 151 -8.24 18.33 5.09
C LEU A 151 -8.34 19.08 6.41
N ASP A 152 -7.82 20.30 6.53
CA ASP A 152 -7.97 21.14 7.73
C ASP A 152 -9.46 21.42 8.04
N TYR A 153 -10.26 21.66 7.01
CA TYR A 153 -11.70 21.80 7.15
C TYR A 153 -12.34 20.51 7.68
N HIS A 154 -12.02 19.36 7.10
CA HIS A 154 -12.51 18.07 7.58
C HIS A 154 -12.08 17.78 9.03
N ALA A 155 -10.83 18.09 9.39
CA ALA A 155 -10.30 17.91 10.73
C ALA A 155 -11.08 18.76 11.75
N LYS A 156 -11.32 20.05 11.44
CA LYS A 156 -12.09 20.94 12.30
C LYS A 156 -13.54 20.46 12.46
N ALA A 157 -14.21 20.10 11.36
CA ALA A 157 -15.58 19.64 11.39
C ALA A 157 -15.73 18.31 12.15
N PHE A 158 -14.79 17.37 11.97
CA PHE A 158 -14.77 16.10 12.69
C PHE A 158 -14.51 16.30 14.19
N LYS A 159 -13.61 17.20 14.58
CA LYS A 159 -13.36 17.55 15.98
C LYS A 159 -14.63 18.07 16.67
N THR A 160 -15.47 18.81 15.96
CA THR A 160 -16.73 19.36 16.52
C THR A 160 -17.88 18.36 16.52
N LYS A 161 -18.07 17.58 15.44
CA LYS A 161 -19.26 16.75 15.21
C LYS A 161 -19.02 15.24 15.40
N GLY A 162 -17.78 14.82 15.57
CA GLY A 162 -17.38 13.44 15.78
C GLY A 162 -17.90 12.47 14.72
N ALA A 163 -18.36 11.30 15.18
CA ALA A 163 -18.82 10.21 14.33
C ALA A 163 -19.97 10.61 13.37
N THR A 164 -20.84 11.55 13.77
CA THR A 164 -21.93 12.03 12.90
C THR A 164 -21.37 12.60 11.59
N TYR A 165 -20.34 13.44 11.68
CA TYR A 165 -19.68 13.99 10.49
C TYR A 165 -18.97 12.93 9.67
N PHE A 166 -18.34 11.94 10.31
CA PHE A 166 -17.76 10.82 9.58
C PHE A 166 -18.80 10.10 8.71
N TYR A 167 -19.97 9.78 9.26
CA TYR A 167 -21.02 9.09 8.50
C TYR A 167 -21.71 9.98 7.46
N GLU A 168 -21.75 11.30 7.66
CA GLU A 168 -22.16 12.27 6.63
C GLU A 168 -21.22 12.20 5.43
N ILE A 169 -19.91 12.33 5.64
CA ILE A 169 -18.90 12.26 4.57
C ILE A 169 -18.87 10.86 3.94
N ARG A 170 -19.03 9.80 4.74
CA ARG A 170 -19.03 8.42 4.24
C ARG A 170 -20.10 8.18 3.18
N LYS A 171 -21.30 8.75 3.35
CA LYS A 171 -22.43 8.59 2.42
C LYS A 171 -22.25 9.31 1.07
N GLN A 172 -21.24 10.16 0.93
CA GLN A 172 -21.00 10.93 -0.30
C GLN A 172 -20.23 10.08 -1.32
N HIS A 173 -20.92 9.25 -2.09
CA HIS A 173 -20.29 8.37 -3.08
C HIS A 173 -20.10 9.03 -4.45
N ASP A 174 -20.94 10.01 -4.80
CA ASP A 174 -21.02 10.59 -6.15
C ASP A 174 -20.43 12.01 -6.23
N LEU A 175 -19.26 12.22 -5.63
CA LEU A 175 -18.56 13.51 -5.75
C LEU A 175 -17.97 13.66 -7.15
N ALA A 176 -18.23 14.78 -7.83
CA ALA A 176 -17.71 15.05 -9.18
C ALA A 176 -16.32 15.70 -9.18
N ASP A 177 -15.97 16.46 -8.14
CA ASP A 177 -14.69 17.14 -8.02
C ASP A 177 -13.60 16.20 -7.48
N ASP A 178 -12.50 16.10 -8.22
CA ASP A 178 -11.38 15.22 -7.89
C ASP A 178 -10.69 15.59 -6.58
N LEU A 179 -10.57 16.89 -6.28
CA LEU A 179 -10.02 17.36 -5.01
C LEU A 179 -10.91 16.93 -3.84
N ALA A 180 -12.22 17.11 -3.94
CA ALA A 180 -13.19 16.68 -2.93
C ALA A 180 -13.18 15.15 -2.73
N ARG A 181 -13.08 14.38 -3.81
CA ARG A 181 -12.92 12.92 -3.76
C ARG A 181 -11.65 12.51 -3.01
N ALA A 182 -10.51 13.12 -3.35
CA ALA A 182 -9.23 12.82 -2.70
C ALA A 182 -9.24 13.18 -1.20
N ALA A 183 -9.72 14.38 -0.86
CA ALA A 183 -9.82 14.83 0.52
C ALA A 183 -10.77 13.93 1.34
N ARG A 184 -11.92 13.55 0.77
CA ARG A 184 -12.84 12.57 1.37
C ARG A 184 -12.14 11.23 1.61
N THR A 185 -11.43 10.71 0.62
CA THR A 185 -10.74 9.41 0.70
C THR A 185 -9.67 9.42 1.80
N ILE A 186 -8.82 10.45 1.85
CA ILE A 186 -7.81 10.61 2.89
C ILE A 186 -8.46 10.79 4.27
N PHE A 187 -9.47 11.64 4.39
CA PHE A 187 -10.21 11.82 5.65
C PHE A 187 -10.75 10.48 6.17
N LEU A 188 -11.53 9.76 5.34
CA LEU A 188 -12.10 8.48 5.71
C LEU A 188 -11.02 7.47 6.07
N ASN A 189 -9.91 7.40 5.32
CA ASN A 189 -8.79 6.51 5.64
C ASN A 189 -8.15 6.82 7.00
N LYS A 190 -7.98 8.09 7.34
CA LYS A 190 -7.32 8.49 8.59
C LYS A 190 -8.23 8.35 9.81
N THR A 191 -9.54 8.37 9.61
CA THR A 191 -10.53 8.34 10.70
C THR A 191 -11.31 7.03 10.81
N CYS A 192 -11.25 6.12 9.83
CA CYS A 192 -11.93 4.83 9.88
C CYS A 192 -11.18 3.78 10.72
N PHE A 193 -11.85 2.68 11.02
CA PHE A 193 -11.27 1.56 11.75
C PHE A 193 -10.00 1.03 11.05
N ASN A 194 -8.86 1.15 11.74
CA ASN A 194 -7.52 0.73 11.31
C ASN A 194 -7.04 1.25 9.95
N GLY A 195 -7.64 2.33 9.43
CA GLY A 195 -7.32 2.84 8.10
C GLY A 195 -7.63 1.86 6.96
N LEU A 196 -8.60 0.98 7.17
CA LEU A 196 -8.98 -0.03 6.22
C LEU A 196 -9.85 0.57 5.10
N TRP A 197 -9.34 0.58 3.86
CA TRP A 197 -10.15 0.90 2.69
C TRP A 197 -10.95 -0.30 2.24
N ARG A 198 -12.29 -0.24 2.35
CA ARG A 198 -13.19 -1.33 1.98
C ARG A 198 -14.43 -0.81 1.30
N VAL A 199 -14.80 -1.45 0.19
CA VAL A 199 -16.00 -1.13 -0.58
C VAL A 199 -16.99 -2.30 -0.56
N ASN A 200 -18.28 -2.02 -0.75
CA ASN A 200 -19.30 -3.05 -0.99
C ASN A 200 -19.39 -3.40 -2.49
N ALA A 201 -20.32 -4.29 -2.86
CA ALA A 201 -20.55 -4.69 -4.26
C ALA A 201 -20.98 -3.53 -5.19
N ARG A 202 -21.41 -2.39 -4.63
CA ARG A 202 -21.72 -1.17 -5.39
C ARG A 202 -20.52 -0.21 -5.50
N GLY A 203 -19.33 -0.62 -5.04
CA GLY A 203 -18.14 0.23 -5.01
C GLY A 203 -18.14 1.28 -3.89
N GLU A 204 -19.11 1.25 -2.98
CA GLU A 204 -19.27 2.25 -1.93
C GLU A 204 -18.42 1.92 -0.70
N PHE A 205 -17.62 2.89 -0.24
CA PHE A 205 -16.83 2.74 0.99
C PHE A 205 -17.73 2.43 2.21
N ASN A 206 -17.41 1.39 2.97
CA ASN A 206 -18.27 0.90 4.06
C ASN A 206 -17.57 0.62 5.40
N THR A 207 -16.30 1.01 5.57
CA THR A 207 -15.60 0.84 6.85
C THR A 207 -16.23 1.76 7.92
N PRO A 208 -16.45 1.27 9.16
CA PRO A 208 -16.95 2.09 10.26
C PRO A 208 -15.89 3.10 10.74
N VAL A 209 -16.33 4.09 11.51
CA VAL A 209 -15.43 5.04 12.17
C VAL A 209 -14.47 4.30 13.12
N GLY A 210 -13.24 4.76 13.22
CA GLY A 210 -12.26 4.29 14.19
C GLY A 210 -12.43 4.96 15.55
N SER A 211 -11.60 4.58 16.51
CA SER A 211 -11.61 5.17 17.86
C SER A 211 -10.80 6.46 17.98
N ASN A 212 -10.04 6.86 16.95
CA ASN A 212 -9.21 8.05 17.01
C ASN A 212 -10.04 9.32 16.81
N ALA A 213 -10.30 10.04 17.91
CA ALA A 213 -11.05 11.28 17.91
C ALA A 213 -10.25 12.51 17.41
N ASN A 214 -8.91 12.43 17.37
CA ASN A 214 -8.05 13.53 16.90
C ASN A 214 -6.99 13.03 15.91
N PRO A 215 -7.39 12.56 14.71
CA PRO A 215 -6.46 12.03 13.73
C PRO A 215 -5.66 13.14 13.06
N SER A 216 -4.34 12.96 12.97
CA SER A 216 -3.54 13.70 12.01
C SER A 216 -3.91 13.23 10.60
N LEU A 217 -4.55 14.11 9.83
CA LEU A 217 -5.00 13.78 8.47
C LEU A 217 -3.85 13.79 7.46
N TYR A 218 -2.85 14.63 7.68
CA TYR A 218 -1.65 14.71 6.86
C TYR A 218 -0.45 15.20 7.69
N ASP A 219 0.74 14.93 7.16
CA ASP A 219 2.00 15.54 7.62
C ASP A 219 2.47 16.49 6.53
N TYR A 220 2.80 17.72 6.93
CA TYR A 220 3.09 18.81 6.00
C TYR A 220 4.32 18.52 5.14
N GLU A 221 5.44 18.19 5.78
CA GLU A 221 6.71 17.89 5.09
C GLU A 221 6.58 16.64 4.21
N ASN A 222 5.81 15.65 4.65
CA ASN A 222 5.56 14.45 3.86
C ASN A 222 4.72 14.73 2.62
N ILE A 223 3.64 15.53 2.71
CA ILE A 223 2.83 15.89 1.52
C ILE A 223 3.69 16.67 0.52
N ARG A 224 4.52 17.59 1.00
CA ARG A 224 5.47 18.33 0.17
C ARG A 224 6.48 17.40 -0.51
N ALA A 225 7.09 16.49 0.25
CA ALA A 225 8.04 15.50 -0.28
C ALA A 225 7.38 14.55 -1.30
N CYS A 226 6.17 14.07 -1.02
CA CYS A 226 5.38 13.24 -1.94
C CYS A 226 5.04 14.00 -3.22
N SER A 227 4.58 15.24 -3.13
CA SER A 227 4.27 16.09 -4.29
C SER A 227 5.49 16.25 -5.20
N TYR A 228 6.66 16.52 -4.62
CA TYR A 228 7.91 16.61 -5.37
C TYR A 228 8.30 15.27 -6.02
N ALA A 229 8.24 14.17 -5.28
CA ALA A 229 8.58 12.84 -5.78
C ALA A 229 7.66 12.36 -6.91
N LEU A 230 6.38 12.78 -6.89
CA LEU A 230 5.38 12.40 -7.89
C LEU A 230 5.41 13.28 -9.15
N ARG A 231 6.15 14.40 -9.17
CA ARG A 231 6.07 15.43 -10.22
C ARG A 231 6.25 14.90 -11.64
N ASP A 232 7.11 13.89 -11.81
CA ASP A 232 7.40 13.24 -13.10
C ASP A 232 6.85 11.80 -13.18
N ALA A 233 6.04 11.38 -12.22
CA ALA A 233 5.41 10.07 -12.22
C ALA A 233 4.16 10.04 -13.12
N GLN A 234 4.03 8.97 -13.92
CA GLN A 234 2.81 8.66 -14.64
C GLN A 234 1.87 7.88 -13.72
N LEU A 235 0.68 8.42 -13.47
CA LEU A 235 -0.32 7.88 -12.55
C LEU A 235 -1.60 7.57 -13.31
N GLU A 236 -1.95 6.29 -13.47
CA GLU A 236 -3.16 5.89 -14.18
C GLU A 236 -3.89 4.76 -13.46
N ALA A 237 -5.22 4.78 -13.56
CA ALA A 237 -6.07 3.78 -12.95
C ALA A 237 -6.34 2.67 -13.98
N GLU A 238 -5.45 1.69 -14.02
CA GLU A 238 -5.40 0.65 -15.05
C GLU A 238 -5.13 -0.71 -14.44
N ASP A 239 -5.47 -1.75 -15.21
CA ASP A 239 -5.18 -3.12 -14.87
C ASP A 239 -3.69 -3.47 -15.05
N PHE A 240 -3.17 -4.36 -14.21
CA PHE A 240 -1.76 -4.73 -14.20
C PHE A 240 -1.27 -5.28 -15.54
N ARG A 241 -2.16 -5.89 -16.35
CA ARG A 241 -1.82 -6.48 -17.65
C ARG A 241 -1.28 -5.43 -18.63
N GLN A 242 -1.62 -4.16 -18.46
CA GLN A 242 -1.18 -3.08 -19.36
C GLN A 242 0.33 -2.85 -19.32
N VAL A 243 1.02 -3.26 -18.25
CA VAL A 243 2.48 -3.10 -18.10
C VAL A 243 3.26 -3.73 -19.25
N THR A 244 2.78 -4.84 -19.83
CA THR A 244 3.51 -5.57 -20.87
C THR A 244 3.62 -4.78 -22.17
N SER A 245 2.64 -3.91 -22.47
CA SER A 245 2.67 -3.07 -23.67
C SER A 245 3.68 -1.93 -23.58
N MET A 246 3.99 -1.47 -22.35
CA MET A 246 4.84 -0.30 -22.10
C MET A 246 6.29 -0.67 -21.72
N ALA A 247 6.47 -1.78 -21.02
CA ALA A 247 7.75 -2.21 -20.49
C ALA A 247 8.68 -2.71 -21.61
N ARG A 248 9.96 -2.41 -21.46
CA ARG A 248 11.03 -2.82 -22.39
C ARG A 248 12.25 -3.33 -21.63
N ARG A 249 13.17 -3.97 -22.36
CA ARG A 249 14.43 -4.52 -21.81
C ARG A 249 15.12 -3.54 -20.87
N GLY A 250 15.47 -4.02 -19.68
CA GLY A 250 16.14 -3.25 -18.63
C GLY A 250 15.22 -2.39 -17.75
N ASP A 251 13.92 -2.30 -18.05
CA ASP A 251 12.95 -1.68 -17.13
C ASP A 251 12.82 -2.56 -15.87
N PHE A 252 12.58 -1.91 -14.72
CA PHE A 252 12.31 -2.60 -13.45
C PHE A 252 10.82 -2.57 -13.13
N ILE A 253 10.25 -3.72 -12.82
CA ILE A 253 8.84 -3.90 -12.47
C ILE A 253 8.74 -4.57 -11.10
N TYR A 254 7.99 -3.94 -10.19
CA TYR A 254 7.65 -4.50 -8.89
C TYR A 254 6.15 -4.79 -8.81
N PHE A 255 5.82 -6.05 -8.51
CA PHE A 255 4.44 -6.50 -8.32
C PHE A 255 4.17 -6.80 -6.85
N ASP A 256 3.05 -6.27 -6.34
CA ASP A 256 2.52 -6.56 -5.01
C ASP A 256 1.00 -6.78 -5.07
N PRO A 257 0.54 -7.89 -5.67
CA PRO A 257 -0.89 -8.15 -5.86
C PRO A 257 -1.60 -8.43 -4.53
N PRO A 258 -2.93 -8.36 -4.49
CA PRO A 258 -3.70 -8.92 -3.37
C PRO A 258 -3.40 -10.42 -3.17
N TYR A 259 -3.05 -10.81 -1.95
CA TYR A 259 -2.61 -12.18 -1.64
C TYR A 259 -3.76 -13.19 -1.64
N LEU A 260 -3.43 -14.43 -1.99
CA LEU A 260 -4.34 -15.56 -1.81
C LEU A 260 -4.64 -15.76 -0.31
N PRO A 261 -5.90 -16.06 0.06
CA PRO A 261 -6.24 -16.37 1.44
C PRO A 261 -5.54 -17.66 1.90
N ILE A 262 -4.84 -17.61 3.05
CA ILE A 262 -4.04 -18.73 3.59
C ILE A 262 -4.94 -19.82 4.22
N SER A 263 -6.19 -19.52 4.52
CA SER A 263 -7.21 -20.49 4.96
C SER A 263 -8.63 -20.04 4.59
N ALA A 264 -9.57 -20.99 4.51
CA ALA A 264 -11.01 -20.73 4.30
C ALA A 264 -11.64 -19.80 5.37
N TYR A 265 -11.00 -19.63 6.53
CA TYR A 265 -11.42 -18.72 7.60
C TYR A 265 -10.62 -17.40 7.65
N SER A 266 -9.56 -17.29 6.87
CA SER A 266 -8.79 -16.04 6.67
C SER A 266 -9.38 -15.14 5.60
N ASP A 267 -10.62 -15.42 5.21
CA ASP A 267 -11.43 -14.72 4.22
C ASP A 267 -11.58 -13.24 4.56
N PHE A 268 -10.55 -12.47 4.23
CA PHE A 268 -10.61 -11.06 3.91
C PHE A 268 -11.32 -10.87 2.55
N LYS A 269 -12.43 -11.58 2.33
CA LYS A 269 -13.29 -11.69 1.13
C LYS A 269 -13.95 -10.38 0.67
N ARG A 270 -13.44 -9.21 1.04
CA ARG A 270 -14.21 -7.94 0.95
C ARG A 270 -13.47 -6.73 0.37
N TYR A 271 -12.38 -6.88 -0.37
CA TYR A 271 -11.69 -5.72 -0.96
C TYR A 271 -11.79 -5.77 -2.48
N THR A 272 -12.22 -4.62 -3.04
CA THR A 272 -12.55 -4.29 -4.44
C THR A 272 -13.79 -4.99 -5.04
N ALA A 273 -14.53 -4.24 -5.89
CA ALA A 273 -15.71 -4.76 -6.60
C ALA A 273 -15.32 -5.87 -7.60
N ASP A 274 -14.14 -5.72 -8.20
CA ASP A 274 -13.42 -6.76 -8.92
C ASP A 274 -12.46 -7.45 -7.95
N GLN A 275 -12.81 -8.66 -7.49
CA GLN A 275 -11.95 -9.43 -6.61
C GLN A 275 -10.78 -9.99 -7.40
N PHE A 276 -9.54 -9.76 -6.94
CA PHE A 276 -8.36 -10.45 -7.48
C PHE A 276 -8.43 -11.92 -7.08
N ARG A 277 -8.70 -12.80 -8.04
CA ARG A 277 -8.94 -14.22 -7.84
C ARG A 277 -7.71 -15.04 -8.18
N GLU A 278 -7.81 -16.35 -7.96
CA GLU A 278 -6.77 -17.28 -8.38
C GLU A 278 -6.49 -17.21 -9.90
N ALA A 279 -7.52 -17.03 -10.72
CA ALA A 279 -7.35 -16.82 -12.16
C ALA A 279 -6.46 -15.60 -12.47
N ASP A 280 -6.67 -14.48 -11.75
CA ASP A 280 -5.83 -13.29 -11.89
C ASP A 280 -4.39 -13.53 -11.42
N GLN A 281 -4.17 -14.38 -10.41
CA GLN A 281 -2.82 -14.80 -9.99
C GLN A 281 -2.11 -15.61 -11.09
N VAL A 282 -2.85 -16.48 -11.79
CA VAL A 282 -2.33 -17.25 -12.93
C VAL A 282 -1.98 -16.30 -14.07
N GLU A 283 -2.86 -15.36 -14.42
CA GLU A 283 -2.60 -14.37 -15.47
C GLU A 283 -1.43 -13.43 -15.12
N LEU A 284 -1.31 -13.02 -13.85
CA LEU A 284 -0.15 -12.28 -13.37
C LEU A 284 1.16 -13.07 -13.56
N SER A 285 1.13 -14.38 -13.38
CA SER A 285 2.32 -15.20 -13.64
C SER A 285 2.68 -15.29 -15.12
N GLN A 286 1.70 -15.17 -16.03
CA GLN A 286 1.95 -15.09 -17.46
C GLN A 286 2.58 -13.74 -17.82
N VAL A 287 2.03 -12.65 -17.28
CA VAL A 287 2.61 -11.30 -17.40
C VAL A 287 4.04 -11.26 -16.86
N PHE A 288 4.29 -11.88 -15.70
CA PHE A 288 5.63 -11.98 -15.11
C PHE A 288 6.63 -12.66 -16.07
N ARG A 289 6.26 -13.81 -16.63
CA ARG A 289 7.10 -14.55 -17.60
C ARG A 289 7.32 -13.77 -18.89
N GLU A 290 6.31 -13.06 -19.38
CA GLU A 290 6.44 -12.24 -20.58
C GLU A 290 7.45 -11.10 -20.38
N LEU A 291 7.39 -10.43 -19.21
CA LEU A 291 8.34 -9.37 -18.86
C LEU A 291 9.76 -9.90 -18.68
N ASP A 292 9.91 -11.07 -18.07
CA ASP A 292 11.20 -11.78 -17.99
C ASP A 292 11.76 -12.08 -19.39
N ALA A 293 10.95 -12.62 -20.29
CA ALA A 293 11.34 -12.91 -21.68
C ALA A 293 11.71 -11.63 -22.46
N LYS A 294 11.12 -10.47 -22.14
CA LYS A 294 11.50 -9.15 -22.67
C LYS A 294 12.83 -8.62 -22.13
N GLY A 295 13.44 -9.33 -21.16
CA GLY A 295 14.67 -8.92 -20.49
C GLY A 295 14.46 -7.76 -19.51
N CYS A 296 13.27 -7.67 -18.91
CA CYS A 296 13.00 -6.75 -17.81
C CYS A 296 13.49 -7.34 -16.48
N TYR A 297 13.74 -6.48 -15.49
CA TYR A 297 13.92 -6.91 -14.11
C TYR A 297 12.56 -6.95 -13.42
N VAL A 298 12.17 -8.09 -12.88
CA VAL A 298 10.84 -8.32 -12.31
C VAL A 298 10.98 -8.91 -10.92
N VAL A 299 10.38 -8.23 -9.95
CA VAL A 299 10.30 -8.68 -8.55
C VAL A 299 8.83 -8.73 -8.15
N LEU A 300 8.43 -9.79 -7.47
CA LEU A 300 7.05 -9.98 -7.00
C LEU A 300 7.06 -10.40 -5.53
N SER A 301 6.26 -9.72 -4.72
CA SER A 301 5.96 -10.12 -3.34
C SER A 301 4.61 -10.82 -3.24
N ASN A 302 4.52 -11.90 -2.46
CA ASN A 302 3.26 -12.61 -2.24
C ASN A 302 3.26 -13.37 -0.92
N SER A 303 2.09 -13.83 -0.44
CA SER A 303 2.03 -14.73 0.72
C SER A 303 2.75 -16.06 0.45
N ASP A 304 3.36 -16.65 1.49
CA ASP A 304 3.86 -18.03 1.43
C ASP A 304 2.71 -19.04 1.38
N HIS A 305 2.22 -19.29 0.17
CA HIS A 305 1.12 -20.19 -0.13
C HIS A 305 1.58 -21.26 -1.14
N PRO A 306 1.21 -22.55 -0.98
CA PRO A 306 1.64 -23.61 -1.89
C PRO A 306 1.32 -23.31 -3.37
N ARG A 307 0.14 -22.77 -3.64
CA ARG A 307 -0.28 -22.37 -4.99
C ARG A 307 0.62 -21.28 -5.60
N THR A 308 1.08 -20.31 -4.80
CA THR A 308 2.04 -19.30 -5.26
C THR A 308 3.34 -19.96 -5.69
N ARG A 309 3.88 -20.88 -4.88
CA ARG A 309 5.12 -21.60 -5.21
C ARG A 309 4.99 -22.43 -6.49
N GLU A 310 3.85 -23.07 -6.69
CA GLU A 310 3.54 -23.82 -7.91
C GLU A 310 3.46 -22.91 -9.15
N ILE A 311 2.69 -21.83 -9.07
CA ILE A 311 2.48 -20.88 -10.17
C ILE A 311 3.79 -20.23 -10.61
N TYR A 312 4.69 -19.93 -9.68
CA TYR A 312 6.00 -19.33 -9.96
C TYR A 312 7.15 -20.35 -9.96
N SER A 313 6.85 -21.64 -10.13
CA SER A 313 7.87 -22.66 -10.34
C SER A 313 8.74 -22.30 -11.56
N GLY A 314 10.05 -22.47 -11.42
CA GLY A 314 11.05 -22.06 -12.42
C GLY A 314 11.74 -20.73 -12.14
N PHE A 315 11.26 -19.94 -11.17
CA PHE A 315 11.95 -18.73 -10.71
C PHE A 315 12.57 -18.91 -9.32
N PRO A 316 13.66 -18.18 -9.00
CA PRO A 316 14.14 -18.04 -7.64
C PRO A 316 13.05 -17.53 -6.70
N ILE A 317 12.83 -18.24 -5.59
CA ILE A 317 11.89 -17.88 -4.53
C ILE A 317 12.66 -17.75 -3.22
N SER A 318 12.55 -16.60 -2.55
CA SER A 318 13.13 -16.33 -1.23
C SER A 318 12.05 -15.99 -0.23
N ILE A 319 12.31 -16.23 1.06
CA ILE A 319 11.38 -15.92 2.15
C ILE A 319 11.87 -14.67 2.86
N VAL A 320 10.98 -13.69 3.07
CA VAL A 320 11.20 -12.51 3.89
C VAL A 320 10.22 -12.50 5.06
N SER A 321 10.66 -11.95 6.19
CA SER A 321 9.85 -11.87 7.40
C SER A 321 8.99 -10.61 7.38
N ALA A 322 7.66 -10.76 7.40
CA ALA A 322 6.72 -9.64 7.42
C ALA A 322 5.95 -9.61 8.76
N PRO A 323 6.19 -8.61 9.63
CA PRO A 323 5.39 -8.42 10.84
C PRO A 323 3.98 -7.91 10.50
N ARG A 324 2.92 -8.63 10.88
CA ARG A 324 1.53 -8.16 10.71
C ARG A 324 1.08 -7.30 11.90
N PHE A 325 0.91 -5.99 11.69
CA PHE A 325 0.35 -5.07 12.68
C PHE A 325 -1.19 -5.00 12.66
N ILE A 326 -1.83 -5.43 11.56
CA ILE A 326 -3.29 -5.36 11.37
C ILE A 326 -3.93 -6.73 11.65
N ASN A 327 -4.00 -7.12 12.92
CA ASN A 327 -4.82 -8.26 13.35
C ASN A 327 -5.69 -7.86 14.55
N CYS A 328 -6.98 -8.19 14.50
CA CYS A 328 -7.92 -7.84 15.57
C CYS A 328 -7.75 -8.72 16.82
N LYS A 329 -6.99 -9.82 16.72
CA LYS A 329 -6.69 -10.74 17.82
C LYS A 329 -5.23 -10.58 18.29
N PRO A 330 -4.98 -10.29 19.58
CA PRO A 330 -3.61 -10.15 20.12
C PRO A 330 -2.73 -11.38 19.89
N GLY A 331 -3.29 -12.59 19.96
CA GLY A 331 -2.57 -13.86 19.77
C GLY A 331 -2.29 -14.26 18.31
N GLY A 332 -2.74 -13.47 17.32
CA GLY A 332 -2.43 -13.66 15.91
C GLY A 332 -1.37 -12.69 15.38
N ARG A 333 -0.68 -11.99 16.29
CA ARG A 333 0.50 -11.16 15.98
C ARG A 333 1.72 -12.08 15.97
N GLY A 334 2.12 -12.52 14.78
CA GLY A 334 3.32 -13.31 14.55
C GLY A 334 3.97 -12.90 13.22
N ASN A 335 5.24 -13.29 13.03
CA ASN A 335 5.90 -13.15 11.73
C ASN A 335 5.16 -14.05 10.74
N VAL A 336 4.64 -13.46 9.67
CA VAL A 336 4.13 -14.24 8.55
C VAL A 336 5.22 -14.27 7.50
N SER A 337 5.53 -15.47 7.01
CA SER A 337 6.44 -15.66 5.89
C SER A 337 5.82 -15.08 4.62
N GLU A 338 6.56 -14.20 3.97
CA GLU A 338 6.22 -13.62 2.69
C GLU A 338 7.27 -14.09 1.67
N LEU A 339 6.83 -14.36 0.45
CA LEU A 339 7.69 -14.78 -0.65
C LEU A 339 8.11 -13.58 -1.47
N VAL A 340 9.37 -13.61 -1.89
CA VAL A 340 9.91 -12.76 -2.96
C VAL A 340 10.29 -13.67 -4.11
N ILE A 341 9.66 -13.44 -5.27
CA ILE A 341 9.94 -14.12 -6.52
C ILE A 341 10.64 -13.12 -7.44
N THR A 342 11.77 -13.49 -8.03
CA THR A 342 12.56 -12.55 -8.82
C THR A 342 13.37 -13.21 -9.92
N ASN A 343 13.45 -12.55 -11.08
CA ASN A 343 14.49 -12.81 -12.09
C ASN A 343 15.68 -11.84 -11.96
N ALA A 344 15.52 -10.78 -11.14
CA ALA A 344 16.52 -9.78 -10.86
C ALA A 344 17.52 -10.36 -9.86
N CYS A 345 18.35 -11.28 -10.34
CA CYS A 345 19.51 -11.68 -9.58
C CYS A 345 20.52 -10.54 -9.67
N SER A 346 20.85 -9.89 -8.55
CA SER A 346 22.15 -9.25 -8.43
C SER A 346 23.17 -10.34 -8.74
N LYS A 347 23.77 -10.31 -9.93
CA LYS A 347 24.92 -11.16 -10.26
C LYS A 347 26.03 -10.79 -9.28
N ASN A 348 26.03 -11.42 -8.11
CA ASN A 348 27.26 -11.64 -7.39
C ASN A 348 28.07 -12.54 -8.31
N LEU A 349 29.07 -11.99 -8.98
CA LEU A 349 30.16 -12.78 -9.53
C LEU A 349 30.61 -13.70 -8.40
N SER A 350 30.31 -14.99 -8.54
CA SER A 350 30.86 -16.02 -7.69
C SER A 350 32.37 -16.04 -7.92
N LEU A 351 33.12 -15.35 -7.07
CA LEU A 351 34.55 -15.62 -6.92
C LEU A 351 34.66 -17.04 -6.35
N SER A 352 35.22 -17.94 -7.16
CA SER A 352 35.57 -19.30 -6.82
C SER A 352 36.21 -19.35 -5.43
N LYS A 353 35.71 -20.22 -4.55
CA LYS A 353 36.34 -20.54 -3.27
C LYS A 353 37.74 -21.09 -3.52
N GLY A 354 38.74 -20.22 -3.41
CA GLY A 354 40.11 -20.60 -3.14
C GLY A 354 40.23 -20.97 -1.66
N SER A 355 40.66 -22.20 -1.40
CA SER A 355 41.08 -22.67 -0.09
C SER A 355 42.22 -21.78 0.44
N SER A 356 42.05 -21.20 1.63
CA SER A 356 43.20 -20.79 2.45
C SER A 356 42.81 -20.80 3.92
N THR A 357 43.29 -21.82 4.62
CA THR A 357 43.39 -21.97 6.06
C THR A 357 44.36 -20.94 6.64
N ALA A 358 43.86 -19.97 7.39
CA ALA A 358 44.64 -19.18 8.35
C ALA A 358 43.69 -18.54 9.37
N THR A 359 43.44 -19.24 10.47
CA THR A 359 42.82 -18.69 11.68
C THR A 359 43.87 -17.90 12.44
N HIS A 360 43.86 -16.57 12.31
CA HIS A 360 44.55 -15.71 13.26
C HIS A 360 43.62 -15.49 14.47
N GLU A 361 44.01 -16.03 15.63
CA GLU A 361 43.37 -15.77 16.91
C GLU A 361 43.53 -14.29 17.28
N PHE A 362 42.41 -13.60 17.44
CA PHE A 362 42.38 -12.28 18.06
C PHE A 362 42.14 -12.45 19.57
N PRO A 363 42.85 -11.74 20.45
CA PRO A 363 42.68 -11.88 21.89
C PRO A 363 41.25 -11.51 22.32
N GLU A 364 40.65 -12.32 23.20
CA GLU A 364 39.35 -12.03 23.79
C GLU A 364 39.49 -10.92 24.84
N THR A 365 39.26 -9.68 24.43
CA THR A 365 39.02 -8.59 25.39
C THR A 365 37.54 -8.23 25.42
N LYS A 366 36.90 -8.53 26.56
CA LYS A 366 35.56 -8.02 26.90
C LYS A 366 35.69 -6.57 27.33
N TYR A 367 35.68 -5.66 26.37
CA TYR A 367 35.50 -4.23 26.63
C TYR A 367 34.33 -3.68 25.80
N MET A 368 33.53 -2.79 26.39
CA MET A 368 32.45 -2.08 25.68
C MET A 368 33.05 -1.30 24.53
N GLY A 369 32.64 -1.63 23.30
CA GLY A 369 33.22 -1.09 22.06
C GLY A 369 34.06 -2.08 21.26
N SER A 370 34.22 -3.34 21.71
CA SER A 370 34.91 -4.38 20.94
C SER A 370 34.26 -4.59 19.56
N LYS A 371 35.02 -4.32 18.49
CA LYS A 371 34.61 -4.49 17.09
C LYS A 371 34.64 -5.95 16.63
N GLN A 372 34.85 -6.93 17.52
CA GLN A 372 34.96 -8.35 17.16
C GLN A 372 33.80 -8.85 16.30
N ARG A 373 32.56 -8.46 16.64
CA ARG A 373 31.36 -8.83 15.85
C ARG A 373 31.30 -8.20 14.46
N LEU A 374 32.04 -7.11 14.26
CA LEU A 374 32.14 -6.41 12.97
C LEU A 374 33.30 -6.94 12.13
N LEU A 375 34.28 -7.66 12.71
CA LEU A 375 35.43 -8.19 11.98
C LEU A 375 35.04 -9.03 10.75
N PRO A 376 34.05 -9.94 10.80
CA PRO A 376 33.64 -10.69 9.60
C PRO A 376 33.11 -9.78 8.49
N PHE A 377 32.43 -8.68 8.85
CA PHE A 377 31.89 -7.71 7.89
C PHE A 377 33.00 -6.82 7.33
N ILE A 378 33.91 -6.34 8.18
CA ILE A 378 35.06 -5.53 7.78
C ILE A 378 35.97 -6.35 6.85
N LEU A 379 36.33 -7.57 7.23
CA LEU A 379 37.18 -8.47 6.43
C LEU A 379 36.51 -8.84 5.09
N LYS A 380 35.18 -9.01 5.05
CA LYS A 380 34.44 -9.25 3.80
C LYS A 380 34.58 -8.09 2.80
N HIS A 381 34.66 -6.84 3.27
CA HIS A 381 34.74 -5.67 2.38
C HIS A 381 36.19 -5.33 2.04
N ILE A 382 37.11 -5.49 3.00
CA ILE A 382 38.52 -5.18 2.84
C ILE A 382 39.27 -6.26 2.03
N SER A 383 38.81 -7.51 2.02
CA SER A 383 39.45 -8.61 1.26
C SER A 383 39.51 -8.38 -0.26
N SER A 384 38.69 -7.45 -0.79
CA SER A 384 38.72 -7.03 -2.19
C SER A 384 39.77 -5.97 -2.51
N LEU A 385 40.39 -5.36 -1.50
CA LEU A 385 41.38 -4.30 -1.63
C LEU A 385 42.80 -4.89 -1.57
N LYS A 386 43.67 -4.50 -2.51
CA LYS A 386 45.10 -4.82 -2.42
C LYS A 386 45.81 -3.71 -1.64
N PHE A 387 46.30 -4.02 -0.44
CA PHE A 387 47.09 -3.09 0.38
C PHE A 387 48.22 -3.85 1.08
N ARG A 388 49.31 -3.14 1.42
CA ARG A 388 50.47 -3.69 2.14
C ARG A 388 50.43 -3.41 3.65
N SER A 389 49.66 -2.42 4.08
CA SER A 389 49.44 -2.07 5.48
C SER A 389 48.07 -1.39 5.66
N PHE A 390 47.54 -1.43 6.88
CA PHE A 390 46.27 -0.78 7.26
C PHE A 390 46.44 -0.09 8.62
N LEU A 391 45.82 1.08 8.79
CA LEU A 391 45.85 1.86 10.03
C LEU A 391 44.42 2.03 10.54
N ASP A 392 44.10 1.53 11.74
CA ASP A 392 42.82 1.82 12.41
C ASP A 392 42.90 3.18 13.10
N ALA A 393 42.28 4.20 12.49
CA ALA A 393 42.23 5.56 13.04
C ALA A 393 41.47 5.67 14.39
N PHE A 394 40.83 4.58 14.84
CA PHE A 394 40.10 4.52 16.11
C PHE A 394 40.76 3.61 17.14
N SER A 395 42.04 3.24 16.96
CA SER A 395 42.82 2.58 18.01
C SER A 395 43.22 3.58 19.11
N GLY A 396 42.24 4.28 19.68
CA GLY A 396 42.39 4.94 20.96
C GLY A 396 42.63 3.86 22.02
N SER A 397 43.70 4.05 22.79
CA SER A 397 44.27 3.15 23.82
C SER A 397 44.84 1.81 23.31
N GLY A 398 45.95 1.89 22.58
CA GLY A 398 47.15 1.08 22.86
C GLY A 398 47.02 -0.43 23.01
N CYS A 399 46.47 -1.16 22.04
CA CYS A 399 46.63 -2.61 21.94
C CYS A 399 46.60 -3.10 20.49
N VAL A 400 47.70 -2.98 19.74
CA VAL A 400 48.10 -4.01 18.75
C VAL A 400 49.63 -4.00 18.67
N GLY A 401 50.25 -4.92 19.40
CA GLY A 401 51.57 -5.46 19.10
C GLY A 401 51.39 -6.84 18.49
#